data_AF-A0A2S0MW59-F1
#
_entry.id   AF-A0A2S0MW59-F1
#
_cell.length_a   1.000
_cell.length_b   1.000
_cell.length_c   1.000
_cell.angle_alpha   90.00
_cell.angle_beta   90.00
_cell.angle_gamma   90.00
#
_symmetry.space_group_name_H-M   'P 1'
#
loop_
_entity.id
_entity.type
_entity.pdbx_description
1 polymer ?
#
loop_
_entity_poly.entity_id
_entity_poly.type
_entity_poly.pdbx_seq_one_letter_code
_entity_poly.pdbx_strand_id
1 'polypeptide(L)'
;MVPFFNRLRSSLRATLAPVPDISAELWLQTLGRYPFLAALPLAQQAKLRALAALFLDGKEFHGAHGLEVTDAMAIDIAAQACLPLLHWGDPHEALAWYDDFVTIVVHPGEAVARRESMDAAGVVHQYTEVLAGEAMERGPVMLSWRHVAEGSTSAGHGSNVVVHEFVHKIDMQNGHANGCPPLPRGLLGTRGPRAALAAWQAAWKPAYADFREAVVKAERFGAERPWLDAYGATAPAEFFAVACEAYFVNRERFALEFPSLMPALDGFFKRPA
;
A
#
# COMPACT_ATOMS: atom_id res chain seq x y z
N MET A 1 34.03 4.81 -18.71
CA MET A 1 34.34 5.82 -17.67
C MET A 1 33.35 5.60 -16.53
N VAL A 2 33.80 4.90 -15.49
CA VAL A 2 33.05 4.52 -14.28
C VAL A 2 33.89 5.01 -13.09
N PRO A 3 33.28 5.60 -12.06
CA PRO A 3 33.25 4.94 -10.73
C PRO A 3 31.89 5.19 -10.03
N PHE A 4 31.14 4.19 -9.54
CA PHE A 4 31.38 3.33 -8.37
C PHE A 4 31.89 4.09 -7.13
N PHE A 5 30.98 4.50 -6.24
CA PHE A 5 31.33 4.84 -4.85
C PHE A 5 30.91 3.72 -3.89
N ASN A 6 31.83 2.77 -3.78
CA ASN A 6 32.21 1.94 -2.64
C ASN A 6 31.42 2.08 -1.32
N ARG A 7 30.79 0.93 -0.99
CA ARG A 7 30.32 0.30 0.26
C ARG A 7 31.19 0.44 1.55
N LEU A 8 31.96 1.50 1.75
CA LEU A 8 32.79 1.67 2.97
C LEU A 8 32.50 2.96 3.77
N ARG A 9 31.41 3.67 3.45
CA ARG A 9 31.02 4.93 4.12
C ARG A 9 29.91 4.79 5.18
N SER A 10 29.39 3.58 5.41
CA SER A 10 28.14 3.38 6.17
C SER A 10 28.26 3.57 7.70
N SER A 11 29.42 3.37 8.32
CA SER A 11 29.50 3.44 9.78
C SER A 11 29.83 4.83 10.36
N LEU A 12 30.26 5.79 9.53
CA LEU A 12 30.66 7.14 9.99
C LEU A 12 29.74 8.26 9.49
N ARG A 13 28.86 8.02 8.51
CA ARG A 13 27.83 8.99 8.09
C ARG A 13 26.62 9.03 9.02
N ALA A 14 26.39 7.98 9.80
CA ALA A 14 25.24 7.86 10.70
C ALA A 14 25.20 8.90 11.82
N THR A 15 26.30 9.63 12.08
CA THR A 15 26.39 10.61 13.16
C THR A 15 26.28 12.07 12.72
N LEU A 16 26.35 12.40 11.42
CA LEU A 16 26.42 13.79 10.94
C LEU A 16 25.77 14.09 9.58
N ALA A 17 25.19 13.10 8.88
CA ALA A 17 24.41 13.43 7.68
C ALA A 17 23.09 14.10 8.11
N PRO A 18 22.71 15.26 7.55
CA PRO A 18 21.37 15.78 7.75
C PRO A 18 20.38 14.72 7.28
N VAL A 19 19.30 14.52 8.04
CA VAL A 19 18.17 13.70 7.62
C VAL A 19 17.81 14.10 6.18
N PRO A 20 17.67 13.15 5.24
CA PRO A 20 17.19 13.44 3.90
C PRO A 20 15.95 14.34 3.98
N ASP A 21 15.90 15.43 3.21
CA ASP A 21 14.77 16.36 3.23
C ASP A 21 14.20 16.53 1.82
N ILE A 22 12.87 16.38 1.72
CA ILE A 22 12.10 16.69 0.52
C ILE A 22 11.89 18.20 0.50
N SER A 23 12.20 18.92 -0.57
CA SER A 23 12.03 20.38 -0.57
C SER A 23 10.57 20.78 -0.30
N ALA A 24 10.35 21.94 0.35
CA ALA A 24 9.01 22.45 0.62
C ALA A 24 8.19 22.65 -0.67
N GLU A 25 8.85 23.05 -1.75
CA GLU A 25 8.22 23.22 -3.06
C GLU A 25 7.70 21.89 -3.61
N LEU A 26 8.54 20.85 -3.69
CA LEU A 26 8.13 19.54 -4.21
C LEU A 26 7.06 18.91 -3.31
N TRP A 27 7.17 19.10 -1.99
CA TRP A 27 6.15 18.64 -1.05
C TRP A 27 4.79 19.32 -1.29
N LEU A 28 4.76 20.65 -1.41
CA LEU A 28 3.52 21.38 -1.68
C LEU A 28 2.90 21.01 -3.03
N GLN A 29 3.73 20.78 -4.06
CA GLN A 29 3.27 20.26 -5.35
C GLN A 29 2.64 18.87 -5.21
N THR A 30 3.25 17.99 -4.41
CA THR A 30 2.74 16.64 -4.12
C THR A 30 1.38 16.72 -3.41
N LEU A 31 1.23 17.56 -2.39
CA LEU A 31 -0.06 17.80 -1.72
C LEU A 31 -1.11 18.38 -2.68
N GLY A 32 -0.70 19.26 -3.60
CA GLY A 32 -1.58 19.78 -4.64
C GLY A 32 -2.05 18.72 -5.65
N ARG A 33 -1.23 17.69 -5.91
CA ARG A 33 -1.59 16.55 -6.76
C ARG A 33 -2.50 15.55 -6.06
N TYR A 34 -2.37 15.35 -4.75
CA TYR A 34 -3.13 14.34 -3.99
C TYR A 34 -3.94 14.96 -2.84
N PRO A 35 -5.21 15.34 -3.07
CA PRO A 35 -6.05 16.00 -2.06
C PRO A 35 -6.24 15.21 -0.77
N PHE A 36 -6.22 13.86 -0.83
CA PHE A 36 -6.31 13.03 0.38
C PHE A 36 -5.09 13.16 1.30
N LEU A 37 -3.92 13.52 0.76
CA LEU A 37 -2.74 13.88 1.55
C LEU A 37 -2.86 15.31 2.11
N ALA A 38 -3.37 16.25 1.31
CA ALA A 38 -3.60 17.62 1.73
C ALA A 38 -4.66 17.75 2.84
N ALA A 39 -5.61 16.81 2.90
CA ALA A 39 -6.63 16.74 3.94
C ALA A 39 -6.08 16.34 5.32
N LEU A 40 -4.86 15.80 5.40
CA LEU A 40 -4.21 15.49 6.68
C LEU A 40 -3.94 16.78 7.48
N PRO A 41 -4.04 16.76 8.82
CA PRO A 41 -3.57 17.87 9.65
C PRO A 41 -2.09 18.22 9.40
N LEU A 42 -1.71 19.49 9.53
CA LEU A 42 -0.34 19.95 9.23
C LEU A 42 0.77 19.16 9.95
N ALA A 43 0.56 18.77 11.20
CA ALA A 43 1.50 17.94 11.95
C ALA A 43 1.67 16.54 11.33
N GLN A 44 0.59 15.97 10.78
CA GLN A 44 0.62 14.69 10.08
C GLN A 44 1.24 14.82 8.70
N GLN A 45 1.00 15.91 7.98
CA GLN A 45 1.70 16.20 6.72
C GLN A 45 3.22 16.32 6.95
N ALA A 46 3.65 17.01 8.00
CA ALA A 46 5.06 17.13 8.36
C ALA A 46 5.68 15.76 8.71
N LYS A 47 4.98 14.95 9.49
CA LYS A 47 5.41 13.58 9.81
C LYS A 47 5.50 12.72 8.54
N LEU A 48 4.51 12.79 7.66
CA LEU A 48 4.49 12.03 6.41
C LEU A 48 5.65 12.43 5.49
N ARG A 49 5.95 13.73 5.39
CA ARG A 49 7.11 14.23 4.64
C ARG A 49 8.43 13.68 5.18
N ALA A 50 8.62 13.68 6.49
CA ALA A 50 9.82 13.12 7.12
C ALA A 50 9.92 11.60 6.87
N LEU A 51 8.80 10.89 6.99
CA LEU A 51 8.74 9.45 6.75
C LEU A 51 9.04 9.11 5.28
N ALA A 52 8.48 9.87 4.34
CA ALA A 52 8.75 9.73 2.91
C ALA A 52 10.23 10.01 2.58
N ALA A 53 10.85 10.99 3.22
CA ALA A 53 12.26 11.30 2.99
C ALA A 53 13.19 10.17 3.47
N LEU A 54 12.89 9.58 4.63
CA LEU A 54 13.61 8.39 5.13
C LEU A 54 13.38 7.17 4.23
N PHE A 55 12.15 6.99 3.74
CA PHE A 55 11.84 5.93 2.78
C PHE A 55 12.66 6.08 1.50
N LEU A 56 12.75 7.29 0.94
CA LEU A 56 13.53 7.56 -0.28
C LEU A 56 15.02 7.24 -0.12
N ASP A 57 15.59 7.44 1.08
CA ASP A 57 17.00 7.10 1.36
C ASP A 57 17.26 5.58 1.41
N GLY A 58 16.23 4.81 1.76
CA GLY A 58 16.30 3.35 1.87
C GLY A 58 15.87 2.57 0.64
N LYS A 59 15.45 3.24 -0.45
CA LYS A 59 14.85 2.59 -1.63
C LYS A 59 15.49 3.05 -2.94
N GLU A 60 15.48 2.16 -3.94
CA GLU A 60 16.02 2.40 -5.27
C GLU A 60 14.89 2.41 -6.30
N PHE A 61 14.75 3.51 -7.04
CA PHE A 61 13.73 3.66 -8.07
C PHE A 61 14.31 3.43 -9.46
N HIS A 62 13.67 2.58 -10.25
CA HIS A 62 14.06 2.26 -11.61
C HIS A 62 12.89 2.48 -12.55
N GLY A 63 13.10 3.23 -13.63
CA GLY A 63 12.10 3.34 -14.68
C GLY A 63 12.25 2.24 -15.73
N ALA A 64 11.14 1.66 -16.15
CA ALA A 64 11.07 0.67 -17.22
C ALA A 64 10.72 1.31 -18.56
N HIS A 65 11.07 0.63 -19.66
CA HIS A 65 10.72 1.05 -21.03
C HIS A 65 11.14 2.49 -21.38
N GLY A 66 12.30 2.93 -20.88
CA GLY A 66 12.86 4.26 -21.17
C GLY A 66 12.24 5.40 -20.35
N LEU A 67 11.36 5.10 -19.38
CA LEU A 67 10.93 6.08 -18.39
C LEU A 67 12.12 6.44 -17.49
N GLU A 68 12.40 7.73 -17.31
CA GLU A 68 13.33 8.21 -16.28
C GLU A 68 12.50 8.64 -15.06
N VAL A 69 12.78 8.05 -13.89
CA VAL A 69 12.07 8.41 -12.66
C VAL A 69 12.63 9.71 -12.12
N THR A 70 11.81 10.76 -12.14
CA THR A 70 12.16 12.07 -11.58
C THR A 70 11.98 12.11 -10.06
N ASP A 71 12.60 13.08 -9.40
CA ASP A 71 12.43 13.31 -7.97
C ASP A 71 10.95 13.50 -7.59
N ALA A 72 10.19 14.24 -8.40
CA ALA A 72 8.77 14.46 -8.17
C ALA A 72 7.97 13.14 -8.20
N MET A 73 8.30 12.24 -9.13
CA MET A 73 7.67 10.91 -9.20
C MET A 73 8.00 10.05 -7.98
N ALA A 74 9.28 10.05 -7.57
CA ALA A 74 9.72 9.29 -6.40
C ALA A 74 9.04 9.80 -5.12
N ILE A 75 8.91 11.12 -4.96
CA ILE A 75 8.21 11.76 -3.83
C ILE A 75 6.72 11.41 -3.83
N ASP A 76 6.06 11.46 -4.99
CA ASP A 76 4.65 11.10 -5.15
C ASP A 76 4.39 9.65 -4.69
N ILE A 77 5.26 8.72 -5.08
CA ILE A 77 5.18 7.31 -4.66
C ILE A 77 5.48 7.20 -3.16
N ALA A 78 6.57 7.79 -2.68
CA ALA A 78 6.98 7.69 -1.28
C ALA A 78 5.93 8.24 -0.32
N ALA A 79 5.29 9.37 -0.65
CA ALA A 79 4.25 9.98 0.19
C ALA A 79 3.03 9.07 0.34
N GLN A 80 2.62 8.39 -0.74
CA GLN A 80 1.49 7.46 -0.71
C GLN A 80 1.86 6.13 -0.04
N ALA A 81 3.04 5.58 -0.34
CA ALA A 81 3.56 4.36 0.25
C ALA A 81 3.74 4.44 1.78
N CYS A 82 4.10 5.62 2.29
CA CYS A 82 4.28 5.86 3.72
C CYS A 82 2.98 6.20 4.45
N LEU A 83 1.87 6.45 3.74
CA LEU A 83 0.59 6.80 4.36
C LEU A 83 0.07 5.70 5.31
N PRO A 84 0.13 4.39 4.97
CA PRO A 84 -0.24 3.32 5.90
C PRO A 84 0.55 3.29 7.20
N LEU A 85 1.79 3.78 7.17
CA LEU A 85 2.72 3.77 8.29
C LEU A 85 2.61 5.02 9.18
N LEU A 86 1.83 6.02 8.77
CA LEU A 86 1.83 7.38 9.32
C LEU A 86 1.64 7.45 10.84
N HIS A 87 0.80 6.59 11.41
CA HIS A 87 0.48 6.62 12.84
C HIS A 87 1.28 5.59 13.66
N TRP A 88 2.16 4.83 13.02
CA TRP A 88 3.10 3.98 13.74
C TRP A 88 4.21 4.82 14.38
N GLY A 89 4.80 4.28 15.46
CA GLY A 89 5.60 5.02 16.44
C GLY A 89 6.83 5.71 15.86
N ASP A 90 7.99 5.14 16.10
CA ASP A 90 9.24 5.65 15.53
C ASP A 90 9.28 5.43 14.00
N PRO A 91 9.72 6.40 13.19
CA PRO A 91 9.80 6.26 11.73
C PRO A 91 10.63 5.07 11.25
N HIS A 92 11.76 4.74 11.89
CA HIS A 92 12.59 3.62 11.46
C HIS A 92 11.90 2.28 11.77
N GLU A 93 11.28 2.16 12.94
CA GLU A 93 10.49 0.97 13.30
C GLU A 93 9.28 0.80 12.37
N ALA A 94 8.65 1.89 11.95
CA ALA A 94 7.54 1.87 11.01
C ALA A 94 8.00 1.41 9.61
N LEU A 95 9.13 1.95 9.13
CA LEU A 95 9.68 1.60 7.81
C LEU A 95 10.26 0.18 7.74
N ALA A 96 10.59 -0.44 8.88
CA ALA A 96 11.04 -1.82 8.93
C ALA A 96 10.02 -2.82 8.33
N TRP A 97 8.75 -2.44 8.26
CA TRP A 97 7.70 -3.20 7.57
C TRP A 97 7.87 -3.26 6.05
N TYR A 98 8.77 -2.45 5.49
CA TYR A 98 9.15 -2.44 4.09
C TYR A 98 10.59 -2.90 3.85
N ASP A 99 11.23 -3.59 4.81
CA ASP A 99 12.64 -4.02 4.68
C ASP A 99 12.84 -5.23 3.75
N ASP A 100 11.78 -5.92 3.35
CA ASP A 100 11.87 -7.09 2.47
C ASP A 100 12.19 -6.73 1.00
N PHE A 101 12.17 -5.44 0.64
CA PHE A 101 12.53 -4.96 -0.69
C PHE A 101 13.30 -3.65 -0.65
N VAL A 102 14.12 -3.44 -1.68
CA VAL A 102 14.83 -2.16 -1.91
C VAL A 102 14.35 -1.52 -3.21
N THR A 103 14.07 -2.33 -4.23
CA THR A 103 13.81 -1.88 -5.59
C THR A 103 12.33 -1.59 -5.83
N ILE A 104 12.05 -0.43 -6.44
CA ILE A 104 10.74 -0.02 -6.96
C ILE A 104 10.88 0.20 -8.46
N VAL A 105 10.12 -0.52 -9.27
CA VAL A 105 10.14 -0.43 -10.73
C VAL A 105 8.91 0.32 -11.20
N VAL A 106 9.12 1.43 -11.92
CA VAL A 106 8.04 2.29 -12.42
C VAL A 106 7.91 2.10 -13.93
N HIS A 107 6.74 1.64 -14.38
CA HIS A 107 6.39 1.54 -15.79
C HIS A 107 5.61 2.79 -16.23
N PRO A 108 5.75 3.26 -17.49
CA PRO A 108 5.01 4.42 -17.97
C PRO A 108 3.50 4.20 -18.03
N GLY A 109 3.06 2.96 -18.30
CA GLY A 109 1.67 2.52 -18.35
C GLY A 109 1.49 1.20 -17.62
N GLU A 110 0.42 0.46 -17.92
CA GLU A 110 0.20 -0.88 -17.35
C GLU A 110 1.31 -1.83 -17.81
N ALA A 111 1.81 -2.63 -16.87
CA ALA A 111 2.73 -3.70 -17.19
C ALA A 111 1.94 -4.98 -17.45
N VAL A 112 2.44 -5.82 -18.35
CA VAL A 112 1.78 -7.07 -18.71
C VAL A 112 2.63 -8.22 -18.18
N ALA A 113 2.21 -8.87 -17.10
CA ALA A 113 2.90 -10.02 -16.55
C ALA A 113 2.36 -11.32 -17.15
N ARG A 114 3.25 -12.24 -17.52
CA ARG A 114 2.89 -13.61 -17.87
C ARG A 114 2.90 -14.44 -16.60
N ARG A 115 1.78 -15.05 -16.27
CA ARG A 115 1.59 -15.93 -15.11
C ARG A 115 1.42 -17.36 -15.56
N GLU A 116 1.85 -18.27 -14.70
CA GLU A 116 1.60 -19.70 -14.80
C GLU A 116 0.90 -20.14 -13.52
N SER A 117 -0.30 -20.72 -13.62
CA SER A 117 -0.97 -21.36 -12.50
C SER A 117 -1.21 -22.83 -12.81
N MET A 118 -0.88 -23.72 -11.88
CA MET A 118 -1.14 -25.15 -12.03
C MET A 118 -2.41 -25.51 -11.27
N ASP A 119 -3.39 -26.10 -11.95
CA ASP A 119 -4.62 -26.55 -11.29
C ASP A 119 -4.44 -27.86 -10.51
N ALA A 120 -5.48 -28.27 -9.78
CA ALA A 120 -5.47 -29.51 -8.99
C ALA A 120 -5.33 -30.79 -9.84
N ALA A 121 -5.50 -30.70 -11.16
CA ALA A 121 -5.29 -31.80 -12.10
C ALA A 121 -3.87 -31.79 -12.70
N GLY A 122 -3.01 -30.83 -12.32
CA GLY A 122 -1.64 -30.70 -12.81
C GLY A 122 -1.51 -29.99 -14.15
N VAL A 123 -2.56 -29.31 -14.63
CA VAL A 123 -2.51 -28.54 -15.88
C VAL A 123 -1.95 -27.15 -15.60
N VAL A 124 -0.91 -26.75 -16.35
CA VAL A 124 -0.33 -25.40 -16.27
C VAL A 124 -1.10 -24.47 -17.22
N HIS A 125 -1.75 -23.46 -16.64
CA HIS A 125 -2.45 -22.39 -17.34
C HIS A 125 -1.52 -21.17 -17.43
N GLN A 126 -1.15 -20.80 -18.66
CA GLN A 126 -0.46 -19.54 -18.91
C GLN A 126 -1.50 -18.44 -19.17
N TYR A 127 -1.53 -17.41 -18.33
CA TYR A 127 -2.37 -16.25 -18.56
C TYR A 127 -1.57 -14.97 -18.47
N THR A 128 -2.13 -13.92 -19.05
CA THR A 128 -1.52 -12.60 -19.11
C THR A 128 -2.32 -11.68 -18.22
N GLU A 129 -1.67 -11.11 -17.23
CA GLU A 129 -2.28 -10.22 -16.24
C GLU A 129 -1.82 -8.79 -16.50
N VAL A 130 -2.79 -7.88 -16.62
CA VAL A 130 -2.52 -6.44 -16.76
C VAL A 130 -2.38 -5.89 -15.34
N LEU A 131 -1.17 -5.45 -15.02
CA LEU A 131 -0.80 -4.99 -13.70
C LEU A 131 -0.78 -3.46 -13.66
N ALA A 132 -1.67 -2.89 -12.86
CA ALA A 132 -1.55 -1.51 -12.39
C ALA A 132 -0.37 -1.38 -11.39
N GLY A 133 -0.10 -2.45 -10.63
CA GLY A 133 1.05 -2.64 -9.76
C GLY A 133 1.27 -4.11 -9.43
N GLU A 134 2.40 -4.44 -8.79
CA GLU A 134 2.67 -5.77 -8.22
C GLU A 134 3.67 -5.69 -7.06
N ALA A 135 3.29 -6.26 -5.91
CA ALA A 135 4.18 -6.53 -4.79
C ALA A 135 4.52 -8.02 -4.70
N MET A 136 5.80 -8.35 -4.90
CA MET A 136 6.29 -9.72 -4.78
C MET A 136 6.88 -9.98 -3.39
N GLU A 137 6.67 -11.15 -2.79
CA GLU A 137 7.33 -11.52 -1.53
C GLU A 137 8.86 -11.47 -1.68
N ARG A 138 9.53 -10.61 -0.91
CA ARG A 138 10.99 -10.36 -1.00
C ARG A 138 11.49 -9.88 -2.37
N GLY A 139 10.58 -9.51 -3.26
CA GLY A 139 10.87 -9.00 -4.60
C GLY A 139 10.55 -7.51 -4.73
N PRO A 140 10.81 -6.92 -5.91
CA PRO A 140 10.55 -5.51 -6.15
C PRO A 140 9.06 -5.19 -6.02
N VAL A 141 8.76 -3.91 -5.82
CA VAL A 141 7.42 -3.37 -6.05
C VAL A 141 7.38 -2.80 -7.47
N MET A 142 6.41 -3.21 -8.27
CA MET A 142 6.17 -2.67 -9.61
C MET A 142 4.97 -1.72 -9.56
N LEU A 143 5.06 -0.58 -10.24
CA LEU A 143 4.00 0.43 -10.28
C LEU A 143 3.83 0.98 -11.70
N SER A 144 2.59 1.21 -12.10
CA SER A 144 2.26 1.99 -13.29
C SER A 144 2.23 3.48 -12.95
N TRP A 145 3.13 4.28 -13.52
CA TRP A 145 3.16 5.73 -13.33
C TRP A 145 1.83 6.39 -13.68
N ARG A 146 1.16 5.90 -14.74
CA ARG A 146 -0.19 6.37 -15.10
C ARG A 146 -1.15 6.24 -13.91
N HIS A 147 -1.20 5.09 -13.26
CA HIS A 147 -2.09 4.86 -12.12
C HIS A 147 -1.64 5.61 -10.87
N VAL A 148 -0.33 5.79 -10.67
CA VAL A 148 0.19 6.67 -9.61
C VAL A 148 -0.31 8.10 -9.80
N ALA A 149 -0.19 8.64 -11.02
CA ALA A 149 -0.59 10.00 -11.36
C ALA A 149 -2.13 10.19 -11.31
N GLU A 150 -2.89 9.15 -11.65
CA GLU A 150 -4.36 9.14 -11.57
C GLU A 150 -4.89 8.96 -10.13
N GLY A 151 -4.02 8.74 -9.14
CA GLY A 151 -4.35 8.48 -7.74
C GLY A 151 -5.30 9.49 -7.09
N SER A 152 -5.28 10.76 -7.53
CA SER A 152 -6.24 11.76 -7.06
C SER A 152 -7.65 11.57 -7.59
N THR A 153 -7.79 11.13 -8.84
CA THR A 153 -9.10 10.93 -9.48
C THR A 153 -9.70 9.60 -9.01
N SER A 154 -8.87 8.57 -8.84
CA SER A 154 -9.29 7.27 -8.30
C SER A 154 -9.65 7.33 -6.81
N ALA A 155 -9.08 8.27 -6.04
CA ALA A 155 -9.38 8.43 -4.62
C ALA A 155 -10.87 8.65 -4.33
N GLY A 156 -11.61 9.36 -5.20
CA GLY A 156 -13.07 9.51 -5.06
C GLY A 156 -13.83 8.17 -5.10
N HIS A 157 -13.28 7.18 -5.80
CA HIS A 157 -13.78 5.81 -5.89
C HIS A 157 -13.13 4.87 -4.87
N GLY A 158 -12.29 5.39 -3.97
CA GLY A 158 -11.62 4.60 -2.94
C GLY A 158 -10.45 3.77 -3.44
N SER A 159 -9.88 4.07 -4.62
CA SER A 159 -8.73 3.33 -5.17
C SER A 159 -7.43 4.15 -5.16
N ASN A 160 -6.33 3.47 -4.85
CA ASN A 160 -4.96 3.97 -4.85
C ASN A 160 -3.95 2.81 -4.99
N VAL A 161 -3.39 2.64 -6.20
CA VAL A 161 -2.46 1.53 -6.49
C VAL A 161 -1.21 1.53 -5.61
N VAL A 162 -0.71 2.70 -5.19
CA VAL A 162 0.48 2.74 -4.34
C VAL A 162 0.16 2.22 -2.96
N VAL A 163 -0.97 2.64 -2.37
CA VAL A 163 -1.41 2.08 -1.09
C VAL A 163 -1.66 0.57 -1.22
N HIS A 164 -2.26 0.13 -2.32
CA HIS A 164 -2.52 -1.30 -2.59
C HIS A 164 -1.25 -2.15 -2.48
N GLU A 165 -0.24 -1.87 -3.30
CA GLU A 165 0.98 -2.69 -3.35
C GLU A 165 1.76 -2.66 -2.03
N PHE A 166 1.77 -1.52 -1.35
CA PHE A 166 2.48 -1.39 -0.09
C PHE A 166 1.71 -2.01 1.09
N VAL A 167 0.38 -2.11 1.02
CA VAL A 167 -0.41 -2.91 1.97
C VAL A 167 -0.15 -4.41 1.76
N HIS A 168 0.04 -4.88 0.53
CA HIS A 168 0.49 -6.26 0.28
C HIS A 168 1.86 -6.54 0.90
N LYS A 169 2.79 -5.58 0.87
CA LYS A 169 4.07 -5.70 1.61
C LYS A 169 3.88 -5.86 3.12
N ILE A 170 2.92 -5.15 3.70
CA ILE A 170 2.55 -5.30 5.12
C ILE A 170 1.94 -6.68 5.39
N ASP A 171 1.04 -7.15 4.52
CA ASP A 171 0.40 -8.46 4.64
C ASP A 171 1.43 -9.60 4.58
N MET A 172 2.43 -9.48 3.71
CA MET A 172 3.45 -10.50 3.51
C MET A 172 4.50 -10.62 4.63
N GLN A 173 4.45 -9.80 5.68
CA GLN A 173 5.42 -9.85 6.78
C GLN A 173 5.42 -11.16 7.58
N ASN A 174 4.38 -12.00 7.45
CA ASN A 174 4.33 -13.35 8.04
C ASN A 174 4.23 -14.49 7.00
N GLY A 175 4.52 -14.22 5.72
CA GLY A 175 4.49 -15.20 4.63
C GLY A 175 3.71 -14.70 3.41
N HIS A 176 2.99 -15.58 2.73
CA HIS A 176 2.17 -15.17 1.59
C HIS A 176 0.97 -14.31 2.02
N ALA A 177 0.64 -13.32 1.19
CA ALA A 177 -0.51 -12.43 1.38
C ALA A 177 -1.81 -13.25 1.54
N ASN A 178 -2.57 -12.93 2.58
CA ASN A 178 -3.80 -13.64 2.94
C ASN A 178 -4.86 -12.73 3.60
N GLY A 179 -4.62 -11.42 3.63
CA GLY A 179 -5.47 -10.41 4.29
C GLY A 179 -5.36 -10.41 5.82
N CYS A 180 -4.26 -10.93 6.38
CA CYS A 180 -4.02 -11.01 7.81
C CYS A 180 -2.52 -10.79 8.12
N PRO A 181 -2.06 -9.53 8.09
CA PRO A 181 -0.70 -9.18 8.49
C PRO A 181 -0.39 -9.59 9.95
N PRO A 182 0.89 -9.60 10.36
CA PRO A 182 1.25 -9.76 11.77
C PRO A 182 0.49 -8.77 12.67
N LEU A 183 -0.39 -9.30 13.54
CA LEU A 183 -1.27 -8.45 14.34
C LEU A 183 -0.54 -7.90 15.57
N PRO A 184 -0.65 -6.59 15.87
CA PRO A 184 -0.03 -6.01 17.06
C PRO A 184 -0.62 -6.60 18.35
N ARG A 185 0.20 -6.65 19.39
CA ARG A 185 -0.26 -7.08 20.72
C ARG A 185 -1.34 -6.14 21.23
N GLY A 186 -2.41 -6.69 21.81
CA GLY A 186 -3.49 -5.88 22.35
C GLY A 186 -4.46 -5.33 21.31
N LEU A 187 -4.32 -5.70 20.03
CA LEU A 187 -5.27 -5.31 18.97
C LEU A 187 -6.70 -5.64 19.43
N LEU A 188 -7.61 -4.66 19.30
CA LEU A 188 -9.01 -4.77 19.75
C LEU A 188 -9.15 -5.17 21.24
N GLY A 189 -8.21 -4.78 22.10
CA GLY A 189 -8.23 -5.07 23.55
C GLY A 189 -7.94 -6.53 23.90
N THR A 190 -7.42 -7.32 22.95
CA THR A 190 -7.25 -8.77 23.13
C THR A 190 -6.02 -9.12 23.99
N ARG A 191 -6.10 -10.21 24.77
CA ARG A 191 -5.05 -10.62 25.73
C ARG A 191 -4.03 -11.63 25.17
N GLY A 192 -3.86 -11.69 23.84
CA GLY A 192 -2.86 -12.56 23.21
C GLY A 192 -3.08 -12.79 21.71
N PRO A 193 -2.10 -13.39 21.02
CA PRO A 193 -2.09 -13.50 19.55
C PRO A 193 -3.27 -14.31 18.99
N ARG A 194 -3.70 -15.38 19.67
CA ARG A 194 -4.87 -16.18 19.24
C ARG A 194 -6.17 -15.38 19.31
N ALA A 195 -6.34 -14.59 20.35
CA ALA A 195 -7.53 -13.75 20.52
C ALA A 195 -7.54 -12.58 19.52
N ALA A 196 -6.37 -11.98 19.24
CA ALA A 196 -6.21 -10.97 18.19
C ALA A 196 -6.60 -11.54 16.82
N LEU A 197 -6.09 -12.73 16.47
CA LEU A 197 -6.43 -13.40 15.22
C LEU A 197 -7.92 -13.73 15.11
N ALA A 198 -8.53 -14.24 16.18
CA ALA A 198 -9.97 -14.52 16.20
C ALA A 198 -10.81 -13.24 16.01
N ALA A 199 -10.44 -12.15 16.67
CA ALA A 199 -11.12 -10.85 16.54
C ALA A 199 -10.96 -10.27 15.13
N TRP A 200 -9.76 -10.34 14.55
CA TRP A 200 -9.51 -9.96 13.16
C TRP A 200 -10.40 -10.76 12.20
N GLN A 201 -10.37 -12.09 12.29
CA GLN A 201 -11.19 -12.94 11.43
C GLN A 201 -12.69 -12.71 11.60
N ALA A 202 -13.15 -12.41 12.81
CA ALA A 202 -14.55 -12.12 13.08
C ALA A 202 -15.03 -10.82 12.41
N ALA A 203 -14.14 -9.84 12.22
CA ALA A 203 -14.45 -8.62 11.48
C ALA A 203 -14.37 -8.85 9.95
N TRP A 204 -13.28 -9.47 9.48
CA TRP A 204 -12.96 -9.55 8.05
C TRP A 204 -13.76 -10.61 7.28
N LYS A 205 -14.01 -11.80 7.87
CA LYS A 205 -14.68 -12.89 7.14
C LYS A 205 -16.12 -12.53 6.72
N PRO A 206 -16.98 -11.96 7.58
CA PRO A 206 -18.32 -11.55 7.17
C PRO A 206 -18.27 -10.43 6.13
N ALA A 207 -17.44 -9.40 6.35
CA ALA A 207 -17.32 -8.28 5.42
C ALA A 207 -16.90 -8.74 4.01
N TYR A 208 -15.93 -9.65 3.90
CA TYR A 208 -15.52 -10.22 2.62
C TYR A 208 -16.63 -11.06 1.97
N ALA A 209 -17.35 -11.87 2.75
CA ALA A 209 -18.45 -12.68 2.23
C ALA A 209 -19.59 -11.80 1.69
N ASP A 210 -20.00 -10.78 2.44
CA ASP A 210 -21.04 -9.82 2.06
C ASP A 210 -20.62 -9.03 0.81
N PHE A 211 -19.37 -8.57 0.75
CA PHE A 211 -18.83 -7.86 -0.41
C PHE A 211 -18.83 -8.73 -1.66
N ARG A 212 -18.33 -9.96 -1.56
CA ARG A 212 -18.31 -10.90 -2.68
C ARG A 212 -19.73 -11.23 -3.16
N GLU A 213 -20.68 -11.39 -2.25
CA GLU A 213 -22.09 -11.59 -2.63
C GLU A 213 -22.66 -10.37 -3.36
N ALA A 214 -22.34 -9.16 -2.90
CA ALA A 214 -22.76 -7.93 -3.56
C ALA A 214 -22.19 -7.79 -4.99
N VAL A 215 -20.90 -8.11 -5.19
CA VAL A 215 -20.28 -8.16 -6.51
C VAL A 215 -20.99 -9.17 -7.42
N VAL A 216 -21.23 -10.39 -6.93
CA VAL A 216 -21.95 -11.43 -7.69
C VAL A 216 -23.37 -10.98 -8.07
N LYS A 217 -24.08 -10.32 -7.15
CA LYS A 217 -25.41 -9.74 -7.41
C LYS A 217 -25.37 -8.70 -8.52
N ALA A 218 -24.40 -7.79 -8.48
CA ALA A 218 -24.25 -6.76 -9.50
C ALA A 218 -23.93 -7.35 -10.88
N GLU A 219 -22.98 -8.29 -10.95
CA GLU A 219 -22.52 -8.87 -12.21
C GLU A 219 -23.53 -9.81 -12.87
N ARG A 220 -24.20 -10.66 -12.08
CA ARG A 220 -25.08 -11.71 -12.62
C ARG A 220 -26.54 -11.33 -12.67
N PHE A 221 -26.98 -10.43 -11.78
CA PHE A 221 -28.39 -10.11 -11.59
C PHE A 221 -28.68 -8.63 -11.79
N GLY A 222 -27.69 -7.82 -12.20
CA GLY A 222 -27.88 -6.40 -12.51
C GLY A 222 -28.22 -5.54 -11.29
N ALA A 223 -27.88 -6.01 -10.08
CA ALA A 223 -27.98 -5.17 -8.89
C ALA A 223 -27.02 -3.98 -8.95
N GLU A 224 -27.21 -3.01 -8.07
CA GLU A 224 -26.28 -1.89 -7.93
C GLU A 224 -24.86 -2.40 -7.62
N ARG A 225 -23.86 -1.83 -8.31
CA ARG A 225 -22.46 -2.19 -8.09
C ARG A 225 -22.01 -1.68 -6.72
N PRO A 226 -21.27 -2.49 -5.94
CA PRO A 226 -20.59 -1.97 -4.76
C PRO A 226 -19.72 -0.78 -5.11
N TRP A 227 -19.57 0.15 -4.16
CA TRP A 227 -18.66 1.28 -4.33
C TRP A 227 -17.20 0.85 -4.44
N LEU A 228 -16.81 -0.12 -3.62
CA LEU A 228 -15.46 -0.68 -3.59
C LEU A 228 -15.20 -1.52 -4.84
N ASP A 229 -13.97 -1.48 -5.37
CA ASP A 229 -13.60 -2.19 -6.60
C ASP A 229 -13.84 -3.70 -6.49
N ALA A 230 -14.55 -4.26 -7.48
CA ALA A 230 -14.88 -5.67 -7.57
C ALA A 230 -13.65 -6.59 -7.57
N TYR A 231 -12.47 -6.07 -7.93
CA TYR A 231 -11.20 -6.79 -7.82
C TYR A 231 -10.95 -7.32 -6.40
N GLY A 232 -11.39 -6.61 -5.36
CA GLY A 232 -11.30 -7.09 -3.98
C GLY A 232 -12.08 -8.38 -3.71
N ALA A 233 -13.02 -8.80 -4.59
CA ALA A 233 -13.79 -10.03 -4.40
C ALA A 233 -13.00 -11.28 -4.81
N THR A 234 -11.87 -11.13 -5.49
CA THR A 234 -11.06 -12.22 -6.06
C THR A 234 -10.39 -13.08 -4.98
N ALA A 235 -9.86 -12.47 -3.93
CA ALA A 235 -9.22 -13.17 -2.82
C ALA A 235 -9.27 -12.32 -1.53
N PRO A 236 -9.16 -12.94 -0.33
CA PRO A 236 -9.07 -12.21 0.94
C PRO A 236 -7.92 -11.20 1.02
N ALA A 237 -6.76 -11.51 0.40
CA ALA A 237 -5.62 -10.61 0.32
C ALA A 237 -5.97 -9.34 -0.49
N GLU A 238 -6.60 -9.51 -1.65
CA GLU A 238 -7.06 -8.38 -2.47
C GLU A 238 -8.16 -7.58 -1.78
N PHE A 239 -9.09 -8.24 -1.09
CA PHE A 239 -10.08 -7.53 -0.29
C PHE A 239 -9.43 -6.66 0.78
N PHE A 240 -8.40 -7.16 1.46
CA PHE A 240 -7.65 -6.40 2.45
C PHE A 240 -6.97 -5.19 1.83
N ALA A 241 -6.22 -5.38 0.73
CA ALA A 241 -5.56 -4.28 0.02
C ALA A 241 -6.55 -3.21 -0.47
N VAL A 242 -7.61 -3.63 -1.17
CA VAL A 242 -8.64 -2.72 -1.71
C VAL A 242 -9.41 -2.00 -0.59
N ALA A 243 -9.73 -2.67 0.50
CA ALA A 243 -10.33 -2.01 1.67
C ALA A 243 -9.38 -0.97 2.29
N CYS A 244 -8.08 -1.26 2.35
CA CYS A 244 -7.08 -0.30 2.83
C CYS A 244 -6.91 0.90 1.90
N GLU A 245 -6.94 0.72 0.57
CA GLU A 245 -6.98 1.84 -0.38
C GLU A 245 -8.07 2.82 0.01
N ALA A 246 -9.32 2.33 0.09
CA ALA A 246 -10.49 3.13 0.39
C ALA A 246 -10.43 3.76 1.79
N TYR A 247 -9.95 3.02 2.79
CA TYR A 247 -9.74 3.52 4.14
C TYR A 247 -8.78 4.72 4.18
N PHE A 248 -7.71 4.71 3.38
CA PHE A 248 -6.72 5.78 3.39
C PHE A 248 -7.10 6.98 2.52
N VAL A 249 -7.72 6.75 1.36
CA VAL A 249 -8.00 7.84 0.40
C VAL A 249 -9.42 8.40 0.49
N ASN A 250 -10.37 7.66 1.07
CA ASN A 250 -11.75 8.10 1.26
C ASN A 250 -12.39 7.48 2.53
N ARG A 251 -11.77 7.78 3.69
CA ARG A 251 -12.16 7.22 4.99
C ARG A 251 -13.62 7.50 5.36
N GLU A 252 -14.15 8.68 5.03
CA GLU A 252 -15.52 9.07 5.37
C GLU A 252 -16.53 8.14 4.71
N ARG A 253 -16.39 7.90 3.40
CA ARG A 253 -17.25 6.94 2.70
C ARG A 253 -16.98 5.51 3.14
N PHE A 254 -15.72 5.14 3.33
CA PHE A 254 -15.37 3.80 3.82
C PHE A 254 -16.02 3.49 5.18
N ALA A 255 -16.10 4.46 6.10
CA ALA A 255 -16.77 4.28 7.39
C ALA A 255 -18.29 4.08 7.28
N LEU A 256 -18.92 4.56 6.21
CA LEU A 256 -20.34 4.32 5.92
C LEU A 256 -20.58 2.94 5.30
N GLU A 257 -19.70 2.54 4.38
CA GLU A 257 -19.85 1.31 3.58
C GLU A 257 -19.35 0.07 4.35
N PHE A 258 -18.29 0.20 5.16
CA PHE A 258 -17.66 -0.88 5.93
C PHE A 258 -17.45 -0.52 7.41
N PRO A 259 -18.50 -0.10 8.15
CA PRO A 259 -18.38 0.34 9.54
C PRO A 259 -17.79 -0.73 10.48
N SER A 260 -18.06 -2.02 10.19
CA SER A 260 -17.55 -3.15 10.98
C SER A 260 -16.03 -3.32 10.91
N LEU A 261 -15.38 -2.83 9.85
CA LEU A 261 -13.92 -2.92 9.68
C LEU A 261 -13.17 -1.76 10.33
N MET A 262 -13.85 -0.64 10.63
CA MET A 262 -13.24 0.56 11.19
C MET A 262 -12.43 0.28 12.47
N PRO A 263 -12.95 -0.43 13.49
CA PRO A 263 -12.17 -0.69 14.71
C PRO A 263 -10.93 -1.55 14.45
N ALA A 264 -11.01 -2.50 13.51
CA ALA A 264 -9.89 -3.37 13.17
C ALA A 264 -8.78 -2.60 12.46
N LEU A 265 -9.15 -1.76 11.48
CA LEU A 265 -8.21 -0.93 10.72
C LEU A 265 -7.62 0.21 11.56
N ASP A 266 -8.42 0.95 12.32
CA ASP A 266 -7.93 1.99 13.22
C ASP A 266 -6.97 1.41 14.27
N GLY A 267 -7.32 0.24 14.84
CA GLY A 267 -6.47 -0.46 15.79
C GLY A 267 -5.16 -0.97 15.16
N PHE A 268 -5.21 -1.51 13.94
CA PHE A 268 -4.04 -2.05 13.25
C PHE A 268 -3.08 -0.93 12.80
N PHE A 269 -3.61 0.11 12.16
CA PHE A 269 -2.83 1.27 11.73
C PHE A 269 -2.54 2.25 12.86
N LYS A 270 -2.99 1.97 14.09
CA LYS A 270 -2.82 2.82 15.29
C LYS A 270 -3.33 4.25 15.07
N ARG A 271 -4.35 4.43 14.23
CA ARG A 271 -4.93 5.74 13.96
C ARG A 271 -5.66 6.22 15.22
N PRO A 272 -5.41 7.45 15.71
CA PRO A 272 -6.18 8.02 16.81
C PRO A 272 -7.67 8.09 16.46
N ALA A 273 -8.51 7.90 17.48
CA ALA A 273 -9.97 8.06 17.37
C ALA A 273 -10.37 9.51 17.04
#